data_AF-A0A3D4FG52-F1
#
_entry.id   AF-A0A3D4FG52-F1
#
_cell.length_a   1.000
_cell.length_b   1.000
_cell.length_c   1.000
_cell.angle_alpha   90.00
_cell.angle_beta   90.00
_cell.angle_gamma   90.00
#
_symmetry.space_group_name_H-M   'P 1'
#
loop_
_entity.id
_entity.type
_entity.pdbx_description
1 polymer ?
#
loop_
_entity_poly.entity_id
_entity_poly.type
_entity_poly.pdbx_seq_one_letter_code
_entity_poly.pdbx_strand_id
1 'polypeptide(L)' 'MMKNIKIKEKIYLVGKIDDRDVPFHRLTLTKGTTYNSYLLLTEKPTIIDTVDISFG' A
#
# COMPACT_ATOMS: atom_id res chain seq x y z
N MET A 1 5.21 -3.08 -10.92
CA MET A 1 5.16 -1.81 -10.15
C MET A 1 3.76 -1.24 -10.29
N MET A 2 3.01 -1.09 -9.19
CA MET A 2 1.73 -0.39 -9.23
C MET A 2 1.96 1.03 -9.73
N LYS A 3 1.24 1.43 -10.78
CA LYS A 3 1.07 2.86 -11.09
C LYS A 3 0.19 3.44 -9.99
N ASN A 4 0.52 4.63 -9.47
CA ASN A 4 -0.31 5.32 -8.48
C ASN A 4 -1.76 5.35 -8.96
N ILE A 5 -2.64 4.64 -8.26
CA ILE A 5 -4.03 4.48 -8.69
C ILE A 5 -4.81 5.65 -8.11
N LYS A 6 -5.33 6.53 -8.98
CA LYS A 6 -6.23 7.60 -8.54
C LYS A 6 -7.53 6.97 -8.04
N ILE A 7 -7.79 7.11 -6.74
CA ILE A 7 -9.03 6.61 -6.10
C ILE A 7 -10.12 7.68 -6.18
N LYS A 8 -9.74 8.94 -5.96
CA LYS A 8 -10.60 10.12 -6.07
C LYS A 8 -9.76 11.30 -6.52
N GLU A 9 -10.38 12.43 -6.84
CA GLU A 9 -9.65 13.69 -6.99
C GLU A 9 -8.72 13.93 -5.79
N LYS A 10 -7.43 14.18 -6.10
CA LYS A 10 -6.36 14.43 -5.13
C LYS A 10 -6.06 13.28 -4.14
N ILE A 11 -6.65 12.10 -4.31
CA ILE A 11 -6.43 10.93 -3.45
C ILE A 11 -5.93 9.77 -4.30
N TYR A 12 -4.75 9.26 -3.96
CA TYR A 12 -4.07 8.21 -4.70
C TYR A 12 -3.70 7.05 -3.77
N LEU A 13 -3.94 5.82 -4.23
CA LEU A 13 -3.33 4.63 -3.64
C LEU A 13 -1.89 4.54 -4.14
N VAL A 14 -0.95 4.56 -3.20
CA VAL A 14 0.51 4.53 -3.40
C VAL A 14 1.17 3.34 -2.67
N GLY A 15 0.36 2.37 -2.26
CA GLY A 15 0.80 1.16 -1.56
C GLY A 15 1.56 0.14 -2.41
N LYS A 16 1.69 -1.08 -1.88
CA LYS A 16 2.37 -2.21 -2.52
C LYS A 16 1.48 -3.45 -2.56
N ILE A 17 1.54 -4.15 -3.69
CA ILE A 17 1.04 -5.53 -3.80
C ILE A 17 2.20 -6.45 -3.44
N ASP A 18 1.96 -7.39 -2.54
CA ASP A 18 2.87 -8.48 -2.20
C ASP A 18 2.25 -9.80 -2.67
N ASP A 19 2.65 -10.27 -3.85
CA ASP A 19 2.14 -11.51 -4.46
C ASP A 19 2.86 -12.77 -3.96
N ARG A 20 3.74 -12.66 -2.95
CA ARG A 20 4.45 -13.81 -2.37
C ARG A 20 3.54 -14.57 -1.40
N ASP A 21 4.02 -15.72 -0.95
CA ASP A 21 3.54 -16.32 0.29
C ASP A 21 4.02 -15.44 1.46
N VAL A 22 3.09 -14.73 2.10
CA VAL A 22 3.44 -13.72 3.11
C VAL A 22 3.37 -14.32 4.52
N PRO A 23 4.47 -14.31 5.30
CA PRO A 23 4.44 -14.62 6.72
C PRO A 23 3.67 -13.50 7.45
N PHE A 24 2.40 -13.76 7.77
CA PHE A 24 1.49 -12.78 8.34
C PHE A 24 1.16 -13.15 9.79
N HIS A 25 2.01 -12.67 10.70
CA HIS A 25 1.99 -12.96 12.13
C HIS A 25 2.11 -14.46 12.45
N ARG A 26 1.00 -15.20 12.51
CA ARG A 26 0.93 -16.63 12.87
C ARG A 26 0.45 -17.51 11.71
N LEU A 27 0.19 -16.90 10.55
CA LEU A 27 -0.30 -17.58 9.36
C LEU A 27 0.62 -17.27 8.17
N THR A 28 0.52 -18.08 7.13
CA THR A 28 1.08 -17.75 5.81
C THR A 28 -0.07 -17.45 4.86
N LEU A 29 -0.07 -16.27 4.25
CA LEU A 29 -1.04 -15.90 3.21
C LEU A 29 -0.50 -16.41 1.87
N THR A 30 -1.11 -17.46 1.33
CA THR A 30 -0.65 -18.11 0.09
C THR A 30 -1.21 -17.49 -1.20
N LYS A 31 -1.97 -16.39 -1.06
CA LYS A 31 -2.54 -15.63 -2.18
C LYS A 31 -2.01 -14.19 -2.21
N GLY A 32 -0.91 -13.95 -1.50
CA GLY A 32 -0.41 -12.60 -1.30
C GLY A 32 -1.31 -11.73 -0.40
N THR A 33 -0.97 -10.46 -0.34
CA THR A 33 -1.73 -9.40 0.33
C THR A 33 -1.40 -8.04 -0.29
N THR A 34 -2.05 -6.99 0.17
CA THR A 34 -1.66 -5.61 -0.16
C THR A 34 -1.40 -4.81 1.09
N TYR A 35 -0.38 -3.94 1.02
CA TYR A 35 -0.11 -2.91 2.01
C TYR A 35 -0.55 -1.59 1.41
N ASN A 36 -1.76 -1.15 1.77
CA ASN A 36 -2.35 0.05 1.19
C ASN A 36 -1.85 1.28 1.93
N SER A 37 -1.28 2.23 1.20
CA SER A 37 -0.92 3.57 1.70
C SER A 37 -1.50 4.60 0.75
N TYR A 38 -1.91 5.76 1.28
CA TYR A 38 -2.65 6.76 0.50
C TYR A 38 -1.96 8.11 0.54
N LEU A 39 -1.79 8.72 -0.63
CA LEU A 39 -1.32 10.09 -0.78
C LEU A 39 -2.51 11.02 -1.00
N LEU A 40 -2.67 11.98 -0.10
CA LEU A 40 -3.68 13.02 -0.16
C LEU A 40 -2.99 14.35 -0.51
N LEU A 41 -3.27 14.86 -1.71
CA LEU A 41 -2.80 16.17 -2.18
C LEU A 41 -3.73 17.29 -1.69
N THR A 42 -3.79 17.48 -0.37
CA THR A 42 -4.54 18.60 0.25
C THR A 42 -3.66 19.85 0.38
N GLU A 43 -4.17 20.92 1.00
CA GLU A 43 -3.37 22.10 1.37
C GLU A 43 -2.12 21.71 2.17
N LYS A 44 -2.23 20.68 3.01
CA LYS A 44 -1.12 20.02 3.68
C LYS A 44 -0.99 18.60 3.12
N PRO A 45 0.02 18.32 2.27
CA PRO A 45 0.23 16.97 1.75
C PRO A 45 0.36 15.95 2.88
N THR A 46 -0.41 14.87 2.80
CA THR A 46 -0.48 13.84 3.85
C THR A 46 -0.35 12.46 3.25
N ILE A 47 0.42 11.61 3.93
CA ILE A 47 0.44 10.17 3.71
C ILE A 47 -0.35 9.49 4.83
N ILE A 48 -1.24 8.58 4.45
CA ILE A 48 -1.94 7.69 5.37
C ILE A 48 -1.26 6.32 5.29
N ASP A 49 -0.92 5.79 6.46
CA ASP A 49 -0.24 4.51 6.68
C ASP A 49 1.14 4.39 6.02
N THR A 50 1.78 3.25 6.24
CA THR A 50 3.06 2.86 5.64
C THR A 50 2.92 1.48 5.01
N VAL A 51 3.99 0.99 4.39
CA VAL A 51 4.06 -0.37 3.82
C VAL A 51 4.99 -1.23 4.64
N ASP A 52 4.96 -2.54 4.40
CA ASP A 52 5.91 -3.48 5.01
C ASP A 52 7.36 -3.08 4.70
N ILE A 53 8.24 -3.28 5.69
CA ILE A 53 9.66 -2.92 5.61
C ILE A 53 10.39 -3.62 4.45
N SER A 54 9.89 -4.76 3.97
CA SER A 54 10.46 -5.42 2.79
C SER A 54 10.33 -4.61 1.49
N PHE A 55 9.53 -3.55 1.47
CA PHE A 55 9.36 -2.65 0.33
C PHE A 55 10.09 -1.29 0.48
N GLY A 56 10.88 -1.11 1.53
CA GLY A 56 11.65 0.10 1.83
C GLY A 56 12.70 -0.12 2.91
#